data_AF-A0A366X715-F1
#
_entry.id   AF-A0A366X715-F1
#
_cell.length_a   1.000
_cell.length_b   1.000
_cell.length_c   1.000
_cell.angle_alpha   90.00
_cell.angle_beta   90.00
_cell.angle_gamma   90.00
#
_symmetry.space_group_name_H-M   'P 1'
#
loop_
_entity.id
_entity.type
_entity.pdbx_description
1 polymer ?
#
loop_
_entity_poly.entity_id
_entity_poly.type
_entity_poly.pdbx_seq_one_letter_code
_entity_poly.pdbx_strand_id
1 'polypeptide(L)' 'MKGLELDTLFPDHQAAIADLRRVDTVFDEICRDYQLLSDEYLSMSTEPGSQSYQFECDIRETLDGLRDEIAQSLRRAGKL' A
#
# COMPACT_ATOMS: atom_id res chain seq x y z
N MET A 1 5.36 15.92 0.88
CA MET A 1 5.47 14.62 1.59
C MET A 1 5.65 13.56 0.51
N LYS A 2 6.60 12.63 0.67
CA LYS A 2 6.77 11.51 -0.28
C LYS A 2 5.70 10.44 0.00
N GLY A 3 5.36 9.66 -1.03
CA GLY A 3 4.57 8.42 -0.96
C GLY A 3 4.74 7.66 0.35
N LEU A 4 3.67 7.06 0.88
CA LEU A 4 3.82 5.85 1.69
C LEU A 4 4.26 4.74 0.73
N GLU A 5 5.53 4.77 0.31
CA GLU A 5 6.05 3.80 -0.63
C GLU A 5 6.08 2.43 0.06
N LEU A 6 5.78 1.35 -0.67
CA LEU A 6 5.96 -0.01 -0.17
C LEU A 6 7.38 -0.23 0.40
N ASP A 7 8.34 0.47 -0.18
CA ASP A 7 9.74 0.61 0.22
C ASP A 7 9.92 1.09 1.66
N THR A 8 8.99 1.90 2.17
CA THR A 8 8.99 2.39 3.56
C THR A 8 8.27 1.47 4.53
N LEU A 9 7.30 0.69 4.05
CA LEU A 9 6.51 -0.24 4.88
C LEU A 9 7.22 -1.56 5.09
N PHE A 10 7.93 -2.03 4.07
CA PHE A 10 8.63 -3.30 4.06
C PHE A 10 10.08 -3.12 3.57
N PRO A 11 10.89 -2.28 4.23
CA PRO A 11 12.22 -1.93 3.74
C PRO A 11 13.14 -3.16 3.56
N ASP A 12 13.01 -4.15 4.44
CA ASP A 12 13.83 -5.37 4.40
C ASP A 12 13.32 -6.43 3.43
N HIS A 13 12.12 -6.25 2.86
CA HIS A 13 11.46 -7.26 2.01
C HIS A 13 11.28 -6.81 0.55
N GLN A 14 11.98 -5.76 0.12
CA GLN A 14 11.85 -5.22 -1.24
C GLN A 14 12.15 -6.24 -2.34
N ALA A 15 13.21 -7.01 -2.18
CA ALA A 15 13.54 -8.08 -3.13
C ALA A 15 12.44 -9.16 -3.16
N ALA A 16 11.88 -9.50 -2.00
CA ALA A 16 10.79 -10.48 -1.91
C ALA A 16 9.50 -9.98 -2.56
N ILE A 17 9.15 -8.71 -2.35
CA ILE A 17 8.00 -8.06 -2.98
C ILE A 17 8.19 -8.06 -4.50
N ALA A 18 9.35 -7.61 -5.00
CA ALA A 18 9.63 -7.58 -6.43
C ALA A 18 9.57 -8.97 -7.07
N ASP A 19 10.07 -10.00 -6.40
CA ASP A 19 9.99 -11.39 -6.89
C ASP A 19 8.55 -11.89 -6.90
N LEU A 20 7.80 -11.67 -5.82
CA LEU A 20 6.43 -12.16 -5.70
C LEU A 20 5.50 -11.48 -6.71
N ARG A 21 5.66 -10.18 -6.95
CA ARG A 21 4.92 -9.42 -7.97
C ARG A 21 5.11 -9.97 -9.39
N ARG A 22 6.23 -10.62 -9.69
CA ARG A 22 6.47 -11.22 -11.02
C ARG A 22 5.74 -12.53 -11.24
N VAL A 23 5.44 -13.26 -10.17
CA VAL A 23 4.91 -14.63 -10.24
C VAL A 23 3.48 -14.76 -9.73
N ASP A 24 3.01 -13.79 -8.95
CA ASP A 24 1.66 -13.71 -8.41
C ASP A 24 0.99 -12.41 -8.86
N THR A 25 0.08 -12.53 -9.83
CA THR A 25 -0.63 -11.39 -10.42
C THR A 25 -1.61 -10.74 -9.45
N VAL A 26 -2.17 -11.51 -8.52
CA VAL A 26 -3.10 -10.99 -7.49
C VAL A 26 -2.30 -10.16 -6.50
N PHE A 27 -1.14 -10.66 -6.07
CA PHE A 27 -0.25 -9.87 -5.21
C PHE A 27 0.25 -8.59 -5.88
N ASP A 28 0.56 -8.64 -7.19
CA ASP A 28 0.93 -7.43 -7.93
C ASP A 28 -0.21 -6.40 -8.02
N GLU A 29 -1.45 -6.85 -8.17
CA GLU A 29 -2.63 -5.99 -8.14
C GLU A 29 -2.79 -5.32 -6.77
N ILE A 30 -2.73 -6.08 -5.67
CA ILE A 30 -2.80 -5.52 -4.31
C ILE A 30 -1.69 -4.47 -4.08
N CYS A 31 -0.47 -4.73 -4.54
CA CYS A 31 0.63 -3.77 -4.44
C CYS A 31 0.35 -2.50 -5.26
N ARG A 32 -0.26 -2.62 -6.44
CA ARG A 32 -0.63 -1.47 -7.28
C ARG A 32 -1.77 -0.66 -6.67
N ASP A 33 -2.79 -1.33 -6.14
CA ASP A 33 -3.92 -0.68 -5.48
C ASP A 33 -3.46 0.10 -4.25
N TYR A 34 -2.56 -0.48 -3.45
CA TYR A 34 -1.94 0.22 -2.32
C TYR A 34 -1.22 1.48 -2.78
N GLN A 35 -0.37 1.37 -3.80
CA GLN A 35 0.41 2.49 -4.31
C GLN A 35 -0.51 3.61 -4.83
N LEU A 36 -1.50 3.24 -5.67
CA LEU A 36 -2.45 4.18 -6.25
C LEU A 36 -3.23 4.94 -5.18
N LEU A 37 -3.80 4.23 -4.21
CA LEU A 37 -4.57 4.84 -3.13
C LEU A 37 -3.70 5.70 -2.21
N SER A 38 -2.43 5.30 -1.98
CA SER A 38 -1.49 6.08 -1.18
C SER A 38 -1.11 7.40 -1.85
N ASP A 39 -0.95 7.39 -3.18
CA ASP A 39 -0.64 8.56 -3.98
C ASP A 39 -1.86 9.50 -4.05
N GLU A 40 -3.06 8.93 -4.22
CA GLU A 40 -4.33 9.67 -4.15
C GLU A 40 -4.49 10.36 -2.78
N TYR A 41 -4.33 9.62 -1.68
CA TYR A 41 -4.43 10.16 -0.32
C TYR A 41 -3.45 11.32 -0.09
N LEU A 42 -2.21 11.18 -0.56
CA LEU A 42 -1.21 12.24 -0.43
C LEU A 42 -1.56 13.47 -1.26
N SER A 43 -2.02 13.28 -2.50
CA SER A 43 -2.44 14.40 -3.35
C SER A 43 -3.57 15.19 -2.68
N MET A 44 -4.54 14.49 -2.09
CA MET A 44 -5.68 15.06 -1.41
C MET A 44 -5.28 15.79 -0.12
N SER A 45 -4.35 15.23 0.66
CA SER A 45 -3.84 15.86 1.89
C SER A 45 -3.13 17.21 1.64
N THR A 46 -2.70 17.47 0.40
CA THR A 46 -2.03 18.72 0.03
C THR A 46 -2.99 19.83 -0.41
N GLU A 47 -4.28 19.55 -0.56
CA GLU A 47 -5.31 20.53 -0.93
C GLU A 47 -6.13 20.96 0.31
N PRO A 48 -5.94 22.19 0.84
CA PRO A 48 -6.66 22.64 2.03
C PRO A 48 -8.17 22.77 1.76
N GLY A 49 -8.99 22.01 2.48
CA GLY A 49 -10.44 22.21 2.57
C GLY A 49 -11.31 21.41 1.60
N SER A 50 -10.75 20.44 0.87
CA SER A 50 -11.52 19.67 -0.13
C SER A 50 -12.21 18.42 0.41
N GLN A 51 -11.89 17.93 1.61
CA GLN A 51 -12.34 16.61 2.07
C GLN A 51 -12.85 16.56 3.52
N SER A 52 -13.81 15.68 3.75
CA SER A 52 -14.34 15.41 5.09
C SER A 52 -13.40 14.47 5.86
N TYR A 53 -13.28 14.67 7.17
CA TYR A 53 -12.53 13.76 8.06
C TYR A 53 -12.94 12.29 7.92
N GLN A 54 -14.22 12.00 7.67
CA GLN A 54 -14.69 10.63 7.48
C GLN A 54 -14.06 9.97 6.25
N PHE A 55 -13.97 10.71 5.14
CA PHE A 55 -13.35 10.22 3.92
C PHE A 55 -11.85 9.92 4.11
N GLU A 56 -11.14 10.76 4.88
CA GLU A 56 -9.75 10.47 5.25
C GLU A 56 -9.63 9.19 6.10
N CYS A 57 -10.56 8.95 7.03
CA CYS A 57 -10.59 7.73 7.83
C CYS A 57 -10.81 6.49 6.94
N ASP A 58 -11.77 6.56 6.02
CA ASP A 58 -12.13 5.44 5.14
C ASP A 58 -10.95 5.03 4.22
N ILE A 59 -10.22 6.02 3.69
CA ILE A 59 -9.01 5.76 2.89
C ILE A 59 -7.93 5.10 3.73
N ARG A 60 -7.70 5.59 4.96
CA ARG A 60 -6.68 5.02 5.86
C ARG A 60 -7.01 3.58 6.25
N GLU A 61 -8.27 3.27 6.52
CA GLU A 61 -8.72 1.90 6.81
C GLU A 61 -8.48 0.98 5.60
N THR A 62 -8.76 1.46 4.39
CA THR A 62 -8.49 0.70 3.16
C THR A 62 -6.99 0.45 2.96
N LEU A 63 -6.15 1.47 3.18
CA LEU A 63 -4.69 1.33 3.11
C LEU A 63 -4.16 0.34 4.17
N ASP A 64 -4.68 0.38 5.40
CA ASP A 64 -4.30 -0.58 6.44
C ASP A 64 -4.68 -2.01 6.05
N GLY A 65 -5.86 -2.21 5.46
CA GLY A 65 -6.29 -3.52 4.93
C GLY A 65 -5.36 -4.05 3.85
N LEU A 66 -5.04 -3.23 2.84
CA LEU A 66 -4.12 -3.59 1.76
C LEU A 66 -2.70 -3.90 2.29
N ARG A 67 -2.22 -3.14 3.29
CA ARG A 67 -0.93 -3.41 3.95
C ARG A 67 -0.93 -4.79 4.60
N ASP A 68 -2.00 -5.14 5.29
CA ASP A 68 -2.12 -6.43 5.97
C ASP A 68 -2.21 -7.60 4.98
N GLU A 69 -2.88 -7.41 3.84
CA GLU A 69 -2.90 -8.40 2.74
C GLU A 69 -1.52 -8.62 2.12
N ILE A 70 -0.74 -7.54 1.94
CA ILE A 70 0.65 -7.63 1.47
C ILE A 70 1.50 -8.41 2.47
N ALA A 71 1.44 -8.06 3.75
CA ALA A 71 2.18 -8.75 4.81
C ALA A 71 1.79 -10.24 4.89
N GLN A 72 0.51 -10.56 4.76
CA GLN A 72 0.03 -11.93 4.79
C GLN A 72 0.52 -12.73 3.57
N SER A 73 0.54 -12.12 2.40
CA SER A 73 1.07 -12.74 1.17
C SER A 73 2.57 -13.04 1.28
N LEU A 74 3.34 -12.11 1.84
CA LEU A 74 4.77 -12.32 2.13
C LEU A 74 5.00 -13.47 3.12
N ARG A 75 4.20 -13.56 4.21
CA ARG A 75 4.28 -14.68 5.16
C ARG A 75 3.93 -16.02 4.50
N ARG A 76 2.87 -16.06 3.69
CA ARG A 76 2.46 -17.27 2.94
C ARG A 76 3.56 -17.74 1.98
N ALA A 77 4.31 -16.80 1.41
CA ALA A 77 5.46 -17.08 0.56
C ALA A 77 6.74 -17.42 1.33
N GLY A 78 6.74 -17.37 2.67
CA GLY A 78 7.92 -17.61 3.51
C GLY A 78 8.98 -16.51 3.38
N LYS A 79 8.57 -15.29 3.01
CA LYS A 79 9.44 -14.13 2.75
C LYS A 79 9.45 -13.09 3.88
N LEU A 80 8.62 -13.31 4.92
CA LEU A 80 8.46 -12.49 6.13
C LEU A 80 8.17 -13.40 7.31
#